data_AF-A0A7W1QTQ5-F1
#
_entry.id   AF-A0A7W1QTQ5-F1
#
_cell.length_a   1.000
_cell.length_b   1.000
_cell.length_c   1.000
_cell.angle_alpha   90.00
_cell.angle_beta   90.00
_cell.angle_gamma   90.00
#
_symmetry.space_group_name_H-M   'P 1'
#
loop_
_entity.id
_entity.type
_entity.pdbx_description
1 polymer ?
#
loop_
_entity_poly.entity_id
_entity_poly.type
_entity_poly.pdbx_seq_one_letter_code
_entity_poly.pdbx_strand_id
1 'polypeptide(L)'
;MDAPVRKRLGELLIERGKLDVATLERALRLQQESGERLGALLVTLGVVAQRDVAEALATQLDLPLVDGASYPEFPILEERVSARFLR
;
A
#
# COMPACT_ATOMS: atom_id res chain seq x y z
N MET A 1 27.29 -0.62 -4.97
CA MET A 1 26.50 0.27 -4.11
C MET A 1 25.24 -0.48 -3.77
N ASP A 2 25.08 -0.91 -2.53
CA ASP A 2 23.85 -1.60 -2.09
C ASP A 2 22.68 -0.63 -2.18
N ALA A 3 21.56 -1.06 -2.76
CA ALA A 3 20.33 -0.29 -2.71
C ALA A 3 19.88 -0.19 -1.25
N PRO A 4 19.41 0.98 -0.78
CA PRO A 4 18.93 1.10 0.60
C PRO A 4 17.83 0.07 0.84
N VAL A 5 17.97 -0.71 1.91
CA VAL A 5 16.98 -1.72 2.30
C VAL A 5 15.67 -1.02 2.63
N ARG A 6 14.72 -1.03 1.70
CA ARG A 6 13.37 -0.54 1.94
C ARG A 6 12.67 -1.48 2.90
N LYS A 7 12.14 -0.94 4.00
CA LYS A 7 11.31 -1.69 4.95
C LYS A 7 10.12 -2.30 4.24
N ARG A 8 9.70 -3.48 4.70
CA ARG A 8 8.52 -4.19 4.18
C ARG A 8 7.24 -3.57 4.75
N LEU A 9 6.12 -3.75 4.05
CA LEU A 9 4.81 -3.24 4.48
C LEU A 9 4.45 -3.66 5.91
N GLY A 10 4.62 -4.94 6.24
CA GLY A 10 4.31 -5.45 7.58
C GLY A 10 5.17 -4.82 8.69
N GLU A 11 6.47 -4.64 8.42
CA GLU A 11 7.39 -3.99 9.37
C GLU A 11 6.97 -2.54 9.63
N LEU A 12 6.64 -1.80 8.56
CA LEU A 12 6.18 -0.42 8.64
C LEU A 12 4.84 -0.25 9.38
N LEU A 13 3.96 -1.26 9.33
CA LEU A 13 2.70 -1.25 10.08
C LEU A 13 2.92 -1.58 11.55
N ILE A 14 3.85 -2.49 11.86
CA ILE A 14 4.23 -2.83 13.23
C ILE A 14 4.91 -1.65 13.92
N GLU A 15 5.87 -1.00 13.26
CA GLU A 15 6.56 0.17 13.80
C GLU A 15 5.61 1.32 14.15
N ARG A 16 4.49 1.43 13.43
CA ARG A 16 3.43 2.43 13.68
C ARG A 16 2.38 1.98 14.69
N GLY A 17 2.51 0.78 15.27
CA GLY A 17 1.52 0.20 16.19
C GLY A 17 0.18 -0.13 15.54
N LYS A 18 0.14 -0.28 14.20
CA LYS A 18 -1.08 -0.58 13.44
C LYS A 18 -1.31 -2.06 13.24
N LEU A 19 -0.28 -2.87 13.45
CA LEU A 19 -0.30 -4.31 13.30
C LEU A 19 0.63 -4.93 14.34
N ASP A 20 0.28 -6.09 14.88
CA ASP A 20 1.18 -6.87 15.73
C ASP A 20 1.83 -8.02 14.94
N VAL A 21 2.95 -8.54 15.46
CA VAL A 21 3.73 -9.60 14.82
C VAL A 21 2.91 -10.87 14.62
N ALA A 22 2.11 -11.27 15.61
CA ALA A 22 1.33 -12.51 15.55
C ALA A 22 0.23 -12.43 14.47
N THR A 23 -0.40 -11.27 14.33
CA THR A 23 -1.40 -10.98 13.30
C THR A 23 -0.76 -10.92 11.92
N LEU A 24 0.43 -10.32 11.78
CA LEU A 24 1.19 -10.33 10.53
C LEU A 24 1.52 -11.77 10.09
N GLU A 25 2.01 -12.61 10.99
CA GLU A 25 2.32 -14.00 10.68
C GLU A 25 1.10 -14.80 10.21
N ARG A 26 -0.06 -14.61 10.86
CA ARG A 26 -1.33 -15.22 10.41
C ARG A 26 -1.71 -14.74 9.02
N ALA A 27 -1.64 -13.43 8.77
CA ALA A 27 -1.97 -12.84 7.48
C ALA A 27 -1.03 -13.35 6.37
N LEU A 28 0.27 -13.50 6.64
CA LEU A 28 1.22 -14.03 5.67
C LEU A 28 0.92 -15.49 5.29
N ARG A 29 0.48 -16.33 6.24
CA ARG A 29 0.06 -17.71 5.93
C ARG A 29 -1.17 -17.73 5.01
N LEU A 30 -2.19 -16.95 5.36
CA LEU A 30 -3.40 -16.81 4.52
C LEU A 30 -3.06 -16.24 3.14
N GLN A 31 -2.11 -15.32 3.05
CA GLN A 31 -1.65 -14.74 1.78
C GLN A 31 -1.04 -15.80 0.85
N GLN A 32 -0.29 -16.76 1.39
CA GLN A 32 0.28 -17.85 0.58
C GLN A 32 -0.81 -18.76 -0.01
N GLU A 33 -1.93 -18.93 0.69
CA GLU A 33 -3.06 -19.75 0.24
C GLU A 33 -3.94 -19.01 -0.78
N SER A 34 -4.18 -17.70 -0.58
CA SER A 34 -5.09 -16.92 -1.43
C SER A 34 -4.42 -16.27 -2.64
N GLY A 35 -3.11 -15.99 -2.58
CA GLY A 35 -2.40 -15.21 -3.59
C GLY A 35 -2.73 -13.71 -3.58
N GLU A 36 -3.50 -13.23 -2.60
CA GLU A 36 -3.84 -11.81 -2.48
C GLU A 36 -2.63 -10.94 -2.09
N ARG A 37 -2.74 -9.63 -2.31
CA ARG A 37 -1.75 -8.68 -1.79
C ARG A 37 -1.95 -8.51 -0.28
N LEU A 38 -0.88 -8.61 0.50
CA LEU A 38 -0.91 -8.50 1.97
C LEU A 38 -1.72 -7.28 2.45
N GLY A 39 -1.49 -6.11 1.88
CA GLY A 39 -2.21 -4.90 2.27
C GLY A 39 -3.73 -4.99 2.07
N ALA A 40 -4.19 -5.60 0.96
CA ALA A 40 -5.61 -5.81 0.71
C ALA A 40 -6.18 -6.84 1.70
N LEU A 41 -5.47 -7.96 1.90
CA LEU A 41 -5.86 -8.99 2.85
C LEU A 41 -6.01 -8.45 4.28
N LEU A 42 -5.07 -7.63 4.75
CA LEU A 42 -5.13 -7.02 6.08
C LEU A 42 -6.37 -6.11 6.26
N VAL A 43 -6.79 -5.40 5.20
CA VAL A 43 -8.00 -4.57 5.20
C VAL A 43 -9.25 -5.46 5.18
N THR A 44 -9.29 -6.48 4.32
CA THR A 44 -10.41 -7.43 4.23
C THR A 44 -10.63 -8.17 5.56
N LEU A 45 -9.55 -8.51 6.26
CA LEU A 45 -9.60 -9.14 7.59
C LEU A 45 -10.00 -8.16 8.71
N GLY A 46 -10.11 -6.86 8.42
CA GLY A 46 -10.47 -5.82 9.40
C GLY A 46 -9.40 -5.56 10.47
N VAL A 47 -8.17 -6.05 10.27
CA VAL A 47 -7.08 -5.93 11.25
C VAL A 47 -6.25 -4.66 11.07
N VAL A 48 -6.31 -4.04 9.89
CA VAL A 48 -5.64 -2.76 9.60
C VAL A 48 -6.58 -1.89 8.75
N ALA A 49 -6.66 -0.59 9.05
CA ALA A 49 -7.45 0.33 8.23
C ALA A 49 -6.81 0.59 6.86
N GLN A 50 -7.63 0.81 5.84
CA GLN A 50 -7.16 1.11 4.47
C GLN A 50 -6.21 2.31 4.42
N ARG A 51 -6.46 3.33 5.25
CA ARG A 51 -5.62 4.53 5.36
C ARG A 51 -4.22 4.21 5.88
N ASP A 52 -4.11 3.36 6.89
CA ASP A 52 -2.81 2.97 7.46
C ASP A 52 -1.97 2.17 6.45
N VAL A 53 -2.61 1.30 5.67
CA VAL A 53 -1.96 0.57 4.57
C VAL A 53 -1.46 1.55 3.50
N ALA A 54 -2.27 2.53 3.11
CA ALA A 54 -1.87 3.53 2.13
C ALA A 54 -0.66 4.36 2.59
N GLU A 55 -0.64 4.80 3.85
CA GLU A 55 0.48 5.56 4.43
C GLU A 55 1.76 4.74 4.52
N ALA A 56 1.65 3.46 4.89
CA ALA A 56 2.79 2.55 4.92
C ALA A 56 3.35 2.28 3.52
N LEU A 57 2.49 2.09 2.52
CA LEU A 57 2.90 1.93 1.12
C LEU A 57 3.55 3.20 0.55
N ALA A 58 2.98 4.37 0.83
CA ALA A 58 3.55 5.66 0.45
C ALA A 58 4.99 5.82 0.99
N THR A 59 5.19 5.46 2.26
CA THR A 59 6.52 5.45 2.88
C THR A 59 7.46 4.43 2.24
N GLN A 60 6.97 3.22 1.96
CA GLN A 60 7.76 2.16 1.34
C GLN A 60 8.24 2.56 -0.06
N LEU A 61 7.37 3.20 -0.84
CA LEU A 61 7.61 3.58 -2.22
C LEU A 61 8.32 4.92 -2.36
N ASP A 62 8.47 5.68 -1.26
CA ASP A 62 8.97 7.06 -1.26
C ASP A 62 8.11 7.96 -2.17
N LEU A 63 6.78 7.85 -2.01
CA LEU A 63 5.79 8.61 -2.76
C LEU A 63 4.86 9.37 -1.80
N PRO A 64 4.42 10.59 -2.16
CA PRO A 64 3.43 11.30 -1.37
C PRO A 64 2.08 10.58 -1.43
N LEU A 65 1.38 10.53 -0.30
CA LEU A 65 -0.02 10.12 -0.26
C LEU A 65 -0.90 11.35 -0.45
N VAL A 66 -1.58 11.40 -1.59
CA VAL A 66 -2.47 12.51 -1.96
C VAL A 66 -3.94 12.13 -1.76
N ASP A 67 -4.77 13.12 -1.51
CA ASP A 67 -6.24 12.99 -1.56
C ASP A 67 -6.78 13.46 -2.91
N GLY A 68 -8.07 13.25 -3.15
CA GLY A 68 -8.72 13.65 -4.40
C GLY A 68 -8.76 15.17 -4.61
N ALA A 69 -8.66 15.97 -3.54
CA ALA A 69 -8.60 17.43 -3.65
C ALA A 69 -7.25 17.92 -4.20
N SER A 70 -6.21 17.09 -4.10
CA SER A 70 -4.88 17.35 -4.64
C SER A 70 -4.76 17.00 -6.13
N TYR A 71 -5.80 16.44 -6.75
CA TYR A 71 -5.76 16.07 -8.16
C TYR A 71 -5.85 17.32 -9.06
N PRO A 72 -5.13 17.35 -10.19
CA PRO A 72 -5.26 18.45 -11.13
C PRO A 72 -6.68 18.49 -11.71
N GLU A 73 -7.22 19.70 -11.90
CA GLU A 73 -8.56 19.93 -12.46
C GLU A 73 -8.68 19.41 -13.91
N PHE A 74 -7.55 19.39 -14.63
CA PHE A 74 -7.45 18.90 -16.01
C PHE A 74 -6.41 17.78 -16.14
N PRO A 75 -6.63 16.77 -17.01
CA PRO A 75 -5.66 15.71 -17.24
C PRO A 75 -4.30 16.23 -17.75
N ILE A 76 -3.22 15.90 -17.04
CA ILE A 76 -1.87 16.37 -17.37
C ILE A 76 -1.19 15.61 -18.54
N LEU A 77 -1.83 14.59 -19.10
CA LEU A 77 -1.26 13.70 -20.12
C LEU A 77 -2.22 13.34 -21.26
N GLU A 78 -3.21 14.19 -21.56
CA GLU A 78 -4.27 13.92 -22.56
C GLU A 78 -3.74 13.44 -23.93
N GLU A 79 -2.65 14.02 -24.41
CA GLU A 79 -2.03 13.65 -25.69
C GLU A 79 -1.05 12.47 -25.62
N ARG A 80 -0.67 12.06 -24.40
CA ARG A 80 0.39 11.05 -24.16
C ARG A 80 -0.14 9.74 -23.62
N VAL A 81 -1.30 9.75 -22.96
CA VAL A 81 -1.92 8.59 -22.33
C VAL A 81 -3.38 8.52 -22.77
N SER A 82 -3.70 7.49 -23.57
CA SER A 82 -5.08 7.29 -24.02
C SER A 82 -6.02 7.00 -22.84
N ALA A 83 -7.26 7.47 -22.89
CA ALA A 83 -8.28 7.15 -21.88
C ALA A 83 -8.51 5.64 -21.69
N ARG A 84 -8.21 4.80 -22.71
CA ARG A 84 -8.28 3.34 -22.61
C ARG A 84 -7.22 2.75 -21.67
N PHE A 85 -6.08 3.42 -21.52
CA PHE A 85 -4.98 2.97 -20.64
C PHE A 85 -5.29 3.23 -19.15
N LEU A 86 -6.11 4.24 -18.85
CA LEU A 86 -6.48 4.62 -17.49
C LEU A 86 -7.65 3.82 -16.91
N ARG A 87 -8.27 2.94 -17.72
CA ARG A 87 -9.33 2.01 -17.30
C ARG A 87 -8.72 0.69 -16.86
#